data_AF-A0AAJ2GZ35-F1
#
_entry.id   AF-A0AAJ2GZ35-F1
#
_cell.length_a   1.000
_cell.length_b   1.000
_cell.length_c   1.000
_cell.angle_alpha   90.00
_cell.angle_beta   90.00
_cell.angle_gamma   90.00
#
_symmetry.space_group_name_H-M   'P 1'
#
loop_
_entity.id
_entity.type
_entity.pdbx_description
1 polymer ?
#
loop_
_entity_poly.entity_id
_entity_poly.type
_entity_poly.pdbx_seq_one_letter_code
_entity_poly.pdbx_strand_id
1 'polypeptide(L)'
;GQPQNLTSTLLPSGSNSEALADSLQDTQIDCALTATPAGQLVLNSNIRNCFEYFLTQMGEKPLSVIDQQIRNHLAQILPASAAQQATNLWQRYLKYREAEGSIQVAGKNSDPDHLQRVFNALNELRQQY
;
A
#
# COMPACT_ATOMS: atom_id res chain seq x y z
N GLY A 1 -8.13 48.20 31.34
CA GLY A 1 -7.81 48.11 29.90
C GLY A 1 -7.32 46.71 29.62
N GLN A 2 -7.96 46.02 28.69
CA GLN A 2 -7.72 44.61 28.31
C GLN A 2 -6.28 44.31 27.83
N PRO A 3 -5.82 43.06 27.98
CA PRO A 3 -4.64 42.53 27.28
C PRO A 3 -4.98 42.27 25.81
N GLN A 4 -4.14 42.75 24.89
CA GLN A 4 -4.24 42.43 23.46
C GLN A 4 -3.55 41.09 23.21
N ASN A 5 -4.38 40.07 23.04
CA ASN A 5 -4.05 38.70 22.66
C ASN A 5 -3.55 38.70 21.20
N LEU A 6 -2.31 38.27 20.95
CA LEU A 6 -1.83 38.00 19.60
C LEU A 6 -2.34 36.61 19.20
N THR A 7 -3.53 36.58 18.63
CA THR A 7 -4.12 35.41 18.00
C THR A 7 -3.29 35.04 16.77
N SER A 8 -2.36 34.10 16.91
CA SER A 8 -1.74 33.43 15.78
C SER A 8 -2.83 32.70 14.99
N THR A 9 -3.01 33.15 13.76
CA THR A 9 -3.91 32.59 12.74
C THR A 9 -3.70 31.07 12.61
N LEU A 10 -4.71 30.29 13.00
CA LEU A 10 -4.81 28.88 12.66
C LEU A 10 -5.06 28.79 11.14
N LEU A 11 -4.02 28.41 10.39
CA LEU A 11 -4.19 27.88 9.04
C LEU A 11 -5.00 26.58 9.16
N PRO A 12 -6.00 26.33 8.28
CA PRO A 12 -6.62 25.03 8.22
C PRO A 12 -5.58 24.05 7.71
N SER A 13 -5.05 23.20 8.60
CA SER A 13 -4.28 22.01 8.25
C SER A 13 -5.22 21.03 7.55
N GLY A 14 -5.52 21.28 6.27
CA GLY A 14 -6.02 20.24 5.39
C GLY A 14 -4.97 19.14 5.38
N SER A 15 -5.30 17.99 5.95
CA SER A 15 -4.38 16.93 6.31
C SER A 15 -3.63 16.44 5.07
N ASN A 16 -2.34 16.74 4.94
CA ASN A 16 -1.45 16.14 3.92
C ASN A 16 -1.50 14.60 3.88
N SER A 17 -2.08 13.99 4.92
CA SER A 17 -2.37 12.56 5.06
C SER A 17 -3.48 12.04 4.16
N GLU A 18 -4.45 12.86 3.73
CA GLU A 18 -5.59 12.39 2.91
C GLU A 18 -5.34 12.49 1.40
N ALA A 19 -4.54 13.45 0.96
CA ALA A 19 -4.20 13.61 -0.45
C ALA A 19 -3.13 12.60 -0.91
N LEU A 20 -3.26 12.07 -2.13
CA LEU A 20 -2.22 11.26 -2.78
C LEU A 20 -0.96 12.09 -3.05
N ALA A 21 0.13 11.42 -3.44
CA ALA A 21 1.38 12.07 -3.84
C ALA A 21 1.20 12.90 -5.11
N ASP A 22 2.02 13.94 -5.28
CA ASP A 22 1.92 14.84 -6.43
C ASP A 22 2.23 14.12 -7.75
N SER A 23 3.09 13.10 -7.73
CA SER A 23 3.34 12.24 -8.90
C SER A 23 2.11 11.47 -9.39
N LEU A 24 1.08 11.31 -8.55
CA LEU A 24 -0.18 10.65 -8.88
C LEU A 24 -1.28 11.62 -9.29
N GLN A 25 -0.96 12.91 -9.41
CA GLN A 25 -1.88 13.88 -10.02
C GLN A 25 -2.31 13.37 -11.40
N ASP A 26 -3.59 13.56 -11.72
CA ASP A 26 -4.24 13.10 -12.95
C ASP A 26 -4.29 11.57 -13.16
N THR A 27 -3.99 10.77 -12.14
CA THR A 27 -4.21 9.31 -12.16
C THR A 27 -5.52 8.93 -11.48
N GLN A 28 -6.03 7.73 -11.80
CA GLN A 28 -7.15 7.13 -11.10
C GLN A 28 -6.64 6.01 -10.18
N ILE A 29 -7.27 5.86 -9.02
CA ILE A 29 -6.97 4.77 -8.09
C ILE A 29 -7.36 3.44 -8.75
N ASP A 30 -6.36 2.59 -9.05
CA ASP A 30 -6.57 1.23 -9.57
C ASP A 30 -6.89 0.25 -8.43
N CYS A 31 -8.11 0.34 -7.88
CA CYS A 31 -8.57 -0.51 -6.78
C CYS A 31 -9.94 -1.15 -7.06
N ALA A 32 -9.99 -2.03 -8.05
CA ALA A 32 -11.21 -2.76 -8.43
C ALA A 32 -11.52 -3.96 -7.50
N LEU A 33 -11.62 -3.69 -6.19
CA LEU A 33 -11.96 -4.69 -5.17
C LEU A 33 -13.45 -4.87 -5.01
N THR A 34 -13.86 -6.12 -4.78
CA THR A 34 -15.26 -6.48 -4.58
C THR A 34 -15.43 -7.43 -3.41
N ALA A 35 -16.65 -7.49 -2.87
CA ALA A 35 -17.04 -8.45 -1.86
C ALA A 35 -18.07 -9.44 -2.40
N THR A 36 -18.05 -10.67 -1.89
CA THR A 36 -19.08 -11.67 -2.13
C THR A 36 -20.40 -11.22 -1.48
N PRO A 37 -21.55 -11.83 -1.83
CA PRO A 37 -22.83 -11.55 -1.15
C PRO A 37 -22.80 -11.77 0.37
N ALA A 38 -21.90 -12.62 0.87
CA ALA A 38 -21.68 -12.85 2.30
C ALA A 38 -20.78 -11.78 2.97
N GLY A 39 -20.37 -10.74 2.24
CA GLY A 39 -19.52 -9.65 2.72
C GLY A 39 -18.03 -10.02 2.84
N GLN A 40 -17.58 -11.11 2.21
CA GLN A 40 -16.17 -11.52 2.22
C GLN A 40 -15.41 -10.95 1.03
N LEU A 41 -14.11 -10.71 1.16
CA LEU A 41 -13.30 -10.20 0.06
C LEU A 41 -13.22 -11.23 -1.09
N VAL A 42 -13.44 -10.80 -2.32
CA VAL A 42 -13.19 -11.64 -3.50
C VAL A 42 -11.69 -11.65 -3.80
N LEU A 43 -11.05 -12.82 -3.71
CA LEU A 43 -9.61 -12.97 -3.95
C LEU A 43 -9.30 -13.04 -5.45
N ASN A 44 -8.63 -12.02 -5.97
CA ASN A 44 -8.13 -11.97 -7.35
C ASN A 44 -6.93 -11.00 -7.47
N SER A 45 -6.41 -10.80 -8.69
CA SER A 45 -5.26 -9.94 -8.97
C SER A 45 -5.46 -8.46 -8.62
N ASN A 46 -6.70 -7.97 -8.56
CA ASN A 46 -6.98 -6.55 -8.29
C ASN A 46 -6.53 -6.13 -6.88
N ILE A 47 -6.42 -7.09 -5.95
CA ILE A 47 -5.81 -6.87 -4.62
C ILE A 47 -4.38 -6.37 -4.77
N ARG A 48 -3.59 -7.05 -5.59
CA ARG A 48 -2.20 -6.63 -5.84
C ARG A 48 -2.17 -5.28 -6.55
N ASN A 49 -2.99 -5.07 -7.57
CA ASN A 49 -3.03 -3.79 -8.30
C ASN A 49 -3.32 -2.61 -7.37
N CYS A 50 -4.32 -2.76 -6.49
CA CYS A 50 -4.65 -1.77 -5.48
C CYS A 50 -3.45 -1.49 -4.56
N PHE A 51 -2.81 -2.53 -4.05
CA PHE A 51 -1.68 -2.38 -3.14
C PHE A 51 -0.49 -1.69 -3.82
N GLU A 52 -0.16 -2.11 -5.04
CA GLU A 52 0.93 -1.54 -5.83
C GLU A 52 0.69 -0.08 -6.18
N TYR A 53 -0.55 0.30 -6.52
CA TYR A 53 -0.90 1.70 -6.76
C TYR A 53 -0.55 2.58 -5.56
N PHE A 54 -0.95 2.20 -4.35
CA PHE A 54 -0.62 2.98 -3.14
C PHE A 54 0.88 3.01 -2.85
N LEU A 55 1.62 1.92 -3.14
CA LEU A 55 3.06 1.85 -2.95
C LEU A 55 3.86 2.68 -3.96
N THR A 56 3.28 3.10 -5.08
CA THR A 56 3.96 4.04 -6.00
C THR A 56 4.26 5.39 -5.35
N GLN A 57 3.58 5.75 -4.26
CA GLN A 57 3.84 6.96 -3.47
C GLN A 57 5.12 6.88 -2.62
N MET A 58 5.75 5.71 -2.52
CA MET A 58 7.00 5.55 -1.78
C MET A 58 8.09 6.44 -2.38
N GLY A 59 8.83 7.14 -1.52
CA GLY A 59 9.82 8.14 -1.93
C GLY A 59 9.28 9.58 -1.85
N GLU A 60 7.96 9.76 -1.93
CA GLU A 60 7.29 11.05 -1.74
C GLU A 60 6.52 11.12 -0.42
N LYS A 61 5.92 10.00 0.01
CA LYS A 61 5.22 9.88 1.29
C LYS A 61 5.85 8.82 2.19
N PRO A 62 5.84 9.02 3.52
CA PRO A 62 6.26 8.00 4.45
C PRO A 62 5.29 6.82 4.45
N LEU A 63 5.80 5.60 4.66
CA LEU A 63 4.99 4.37 4.64
C LEU A 63 3.82 4.39 5.62
N SER A 64 3.95 5.08 6.76
CA SER A 64 2.86 5.25 7.73
C SER A 64 1.67 6.03 7.16
N VAL A 65 1.92 7.04 6.32
CA VAL A 65 0.86 7.80 5.63
C VAL A 65 0.23 6.94 4.55
N ILE A 66 1.04 6.22 3.77
CA ILE A 66 0.54 5.31 2.73
C ILE A 66 -0.35 4.21 3.35
N ASP A 67 0.09 3.63 4.48
CA ASP A 67 -0.67 2.63 5.24
C ASP A 67 -2.03 3.17 5.70
N GLN A 68 -2.05 4.41 6.23
CA GLN A 68 -3.30 5.05 6.63
C GLN A 68 -4.23 5.29 5.44
N GLN A 69 -3.70 5.77 4.31
CA GLN A 69 -4.49 6.07 3.11
C GLN A 69 -5.17 4.83 2.55
N ILE A 70 -4.44 3.73 2.38
CA ILE A 70 -5.04 2.52 1.83
C ILE A 70 -6.07 1.94 2.79
N ARG A 71 -5.84 1.94 4.11
CA ARG A 71 -6.82 1.47 5.10
C ARG A 71 -8.12 2.28 5.05
N ASN A 72 -8.00 3.60 4.95
CA ASN A 72 -9.15 4.48 4.79
C ASN A 72 -9.89 4.21 3.47
N HIS A 73 -9.16 4.06 2.37
CA HIS A 73 -9.74 3.76 1.07
C HIS A 73 -10.50 2.41 1.08
N LEU A 74 -9.88 1.35 1.61
CA LEU A 74 -10.50 0.04 1.75
C LEU A 74 -11.79 0.09 2.57
N ALA A 75 -11.81 0.85 3.66
CA ALA A 75 -13.00 1.04 4.50
C ALA A 75 -14.12 1.83 3.78
N GLN A 76 -13.78 2.68 2.81
CA GLN A 76 -14.75 3.42 2.01
C GLN A 76 -15.39 2.55 0.92
N ILE A 77 -14.62 1.64 0.30
CA ILE A 77 -15.05 0.89 -0.88
C ILE A 77 -15.56 -0.53 -0.58
N LEU A 78 -15.29 -1.08 0.62
CA LEU A 78 -15.65 -2.45 0.98
C LEU A 78 -16.54 -2.51 2.25
N PRO A 79 -17.42 -3.52 2.37
CA PRO A 79 -18.04 -3.88 3.64
C PRO A 79 -17.00 -4.19 4.71
N ALA A 80 -17.34 -3.97 5.98
CA ALA A 80 -16.40 -4.05 7.11
C ALA A 80 -15.58 -5.36 7.16
N SER A 81 -16.22 -6.52 6.92
CA SER A 81 -15.52 -7.81 6.92
C SER A 81 -14.50 -7.92 5.77
N ALA A 82 -14.87 -7.53 4.55
CA ALA A 82 -13.97 -7.51 3.40
C ALA A 82 -12.84 -6.48 3.57
N ALA A 83 -13.13 -5.29 4.13
CA ALA A 83 -12.14 -4.27 4.43
C ALA A 83 -11.10 -4.77 5.45
N GLN A 84 -11.53 -5.49 6.49
CA GLN A 84 -10.63 -6.11 7.45
C GLN A 84 -9.77 -7.20 6.81
N GLN A 85 -10.35 -8.04 5.94
CA GLN A 85 -9.59 -9.06 5.19
C GLN A 85 -8.55 -8.42 4.28
N ALA A 86 -8.91 -7.37 3.53
CA ALA A 86 -8.00 -6.64 2.66
C ALA A 86 -6.89 -5.94 3.46
N THR A 87 -7.21 -5.35 4.61
CA THR A 87 -6.21 -4.74 5.52
C THR A 87 -5.22 -5.77 6.05
N ASN A 88 -5.69 -6.98 6.41
CA ASN A 88 -4.80 -8.06 6.83
C ASN A 88 -3.89 -8.53 5.69
N LEU A 89 -4.41 -8.63 4.47
CA LEU A 89 -3.62 -8.96 3.27
C LEU A 89 -2.59 -7.86 2.97
N TRP A 90 -2.96 -6.59 3.10
CA TRP A 90 -2.04 -5.46 2.95
C TRP A 90 -0.85 -5.55 3.91
N GLN A 91 -1.08 -5.86 5.19
CA GLN A 91 0.00 -6.04 6.17
C GLN A 91 0.91 -7.21 5.84
N ARG A 92 0.36 -8.34 5.36
CA ARG A 92 1.16 -9.47 4.87
C ARG A 92 1.96 -9.08 3.63
N TYR A 93 1.36 -8.30 2.74
CA TYR A 93 1.99 -7.83 1.52
C TYR A 93 3.19 -6.93 1.80
N LEU A 94 3.09 -6.02 2.77
CA LEU A 94 4.23 -5.19 3.18
C LEU A 94 5.42 -6.04 3.67
N LYS A 95 5.17 -7.08 4.47
CA LYS A 95 6.22 -8.01 4.90
C LYS A 95 6.81 -8.80 3.74
N TYR A 96 5.97 -9.23 2.79
CA TYR A 96 6.44 -9.84 1.55
C TYR A 96 7.38 -8.89 0.79
N ARG A 97 7.01 -7.61 0.61
CA ARG A 97 7.83 -6.62 -0.12
C ARG A 97 9.17 -6.33 0.57
N GLU A 98 9.17 -6.25 1.89
CA GLU A 98 10.40 -6.09 2.68
C GLU A 98 11.34 -7.29 2.51
N ALA A 99 10.80 -8.50 2.62
CA ALA A 99 11.58 -9.71 2.44
C ALA A 99 12.04 -9.92 0.99
N GLU A 100 11.23 -9.52 0.00
CA GLU A 100 11.57 -9.56 -1.43
C GLU A 100 12.76 -8.64 -1.73
N GLY A 101 12.78 -7.42 -1.18
CA GLY A 101 13.91 -6.50 -1.30
C GLY A 101 15.22 -7.01 -0.69
N SER A 102 15.13 -8.02 0.19
CA SER A 102 16.30 -8.65 0.84
C SER A 102 16.88 -9.83 0.04
N ILE A 103 16.19 -10.28 -1.02
CA ILE A 103 16.70 -11.35 -1.89
C ILE A 103 17.90 -10.81 -2.68
N GLN A 104 19.10 -11.26 -2.29
CA GLN A 104 20.34 -10.88 -2.98
C GLN A 104 20.37 -11.47 -4.40
N VAL A 105 20.30 -10.60 -5.40
CA VAL A 105 20.66 -10.90 -6.80
C VAL A 105 22.20 -10.92 -7.00
N ALA A 106 22.91 -11.55 -6.08
CA ALA A 106 24.36 -11.65 -6.14
C ALA A 106 24.77 -12.70 -7.19
N GLY A 107 25.09 -12.22 -8.39
CA GLY A 107 25.57 -13.01 -9.52
C GLY A 107 25.64 -12.17 -10.80
N LYS A 108 26.33 -12.66 -11.84
CA LYS A 108 26.14 -12.07 -13.17
C LYS A 108 24.72 -12.42 -13.61
N ASN A 109 23.87 -11.41 -13.80
CA ASN A 109 22.45 -11.57 -14.16
C ASN A 109 22.19 -12.42 -15.42
N SER A 110 23.22 -12.75 -16.20
CA SER A 110 23.17 -13.56 -17.41
C SER A 110 23.38 -15.07 -17.19
N ASP A 111 23.70 -15.53 -15.97
CA ASP A 111 23.87 -16.96 -15.66
C ASP A 111 22.50 -17.64 -15.46
N PRO A 112 22.13 -18.66 -16.27
CA PRO A 112 20.87 -19.39 -16.12
C PRO A 112 20.66 -19.98 -14.71
N ASP A 113 21.73 -20.46 -14.06
CA ASP A 113 21.62 -21.05 -12.73
C ASP A 113 21.31 -19.98 -11.66
N HIS A 114 21.82 -18.76 -11.86
CA HIS A 114 21.49 -17.62 -11.00
C HIS A 114 20.01 -17.24 -11.15
N LEU A 115 19.49 -17.17 -12.38
CA LEU A 115 18.08 -16.87 -12.62
C LEU A 115 17.14 -17.91 -11.99
N GLN A 116 17.51 -19.19 -12.06
CA GLN A 116 16.72 -20.27 -11.44
C GLN A 116 16.68 -20.14 -9.91
N ARG A 117 17.81 -19.82 -9.26
CA ARG A 117 17.86 -19.62 -7.80
C ARG A 117 16.98 -18.45 -7.36
N VAL A 118 17.04 -17.32 -8.08
CA VAL A 118 16.20 -16.15 -7.81
C VAL A 118 14.72 -16.51 -7.98
N PHE A 119 14.36 -17.21 -9.06
CA PHE A 119 12.98 -17.65 -9.28
C PHE A 119 12.46 -18.55 -8.15
N ASN A 120 13.27 -19.53 -7.72
CA ASN A 120 12.90 -20.43 -6.62
C ASN A 120 12.70 -19.66 -5.31
N ALA A 121 13.64 -18.77 -4.97
CA ALA A 121 13.54 -17.93 -3.77
C ALA A 121 12.29 -17.05 -3.78
N LEU A 122 11.96 -16.42 -4.92
CA LEU A 122 10.73 -15.62 -5.06
C LEU A 122 9.47 -16.49 -4.92
N ASN A 123 9.48 -17.72 -5.43
CA ASN A 123 8.34 -18.61 -5.31
C ASN A 123 8.15 -19.10 -3.87
N GLU A 124 9.21 -19.48 -3.18
CA GLU A 124 9.19 -19.86 -1.76
C GLU A 124 8.69 -18.69 -0.90
N LEU A 125 9.19 -17.48 -1.16
CA LEU A 125 8.76 -16.28 -0.45
C LEU A 125 7.25 -16.03 -0.63
N ARG A 126 6.73 -16.19 -1.86
CA ARG A 126 5.30 -16.04 -2.14
C ARG A 126 4.43 -17.05 -1.38
N GLN A 127 4.93 -18.26 -1.12
CA GLN A 127 4.19 -19.28 -0.36
C GLN A 127 4.18 -19.00 1.15
N GLN A 128 5.13 -18.22 1.65
CA GLN A 128 5.28 -17.94 3.08
C GLN A 128 4.29 -16.89 3.62
N TYR A 129 3.82 -15.97 2.76
CA TYR A 129 2.99 -14.81 3.16
C TYR A 129 1.53 -14.94 2.72
#